data_AF-A0A2G9TF44-F1
#
_entry.id   AF-A0A2G9TF44-F1
#
_cell.length_a   1.000
_cell.length_b   1.000
_cell.length_c   1.000
_cell.angle_alpha   90.00
_cell.angle_beta   90.00
_cell.angle_gamma   90.00
#
_symmetry.space_group_name_H-M   'P 1'
#
loop_
_entity.id
_entity.type
_entity.pdbx_description
1 polymer ?
#
loop_
_entity_poly.entity_id
_entity_poly.type
_entity_poly.pdbx_seq_one_letter_code
_entity_poly.pdbx_strand_id
1 'polypeptide(L)'
;MNQKYNLVNASWITFGGSYSGALSLWARQQHPELIVGAVGSSAPVEAEVDFWKYMQVVEDSLRSYSNDCAENVRIGFAQMIDMMNTELGREQLTELFKLDPPFSNLSLTYNDIQNFYSTIYGNFQGAVQYSGDNAGPYATGFGIPDVCRIMVNKDTDQLTSLQKVNAYMAGMYGGFDSTDNSYSDMIDYLRITEFGNDPFFDSGARSWTWQTCTEFGYFQTTDGGPNGIFGSVTPLSLYINMCRDVFGQQFDADYVTAAIRSTLDYYGGAGGYK
;
A
#
# COMPACT_ATOMS: atom_id res chain seq x y z
N MET A 1 9.60 -34.01 1.04
CA MET A 1 8.19 -34.45 1.06
C MET A 1 8.02 -35.89 0.59
N ASN A 2 8.46 -36.27 -0.61
CA ASN A 2 8.29 -37.63 -1.13
C ASN A 2 8.79 -38.73 -0.18
N GLN A 3 10.01 -38.60 0.37
CA GLN A 3 10.55 -39.57 1.34
C GLN A 3 9.73 -39.64 2.64
N LYS A 4 9.37 -38.49 3.21
CA LYS A 4 8.60 -38.42 4.47
C LYS A 4 7.23 -39.11 4.38
N TYR A 5 6.60 -39.04 3.20
CA TYR A 5 5.26 -39.58 2.96
C TYR A 5 5.23 -40.81 2.05
N ASN A 6 6.40 -41.41 1.76
CA ASN A 6 6.55 -42.57 0.86
C ASN A 6 5.85 -42.41 -0.50
N LEU A 7 5.90 -41.21 -1.09
CA LEU A 7 5.30 -40.93 -2.40
C LEU A 7 6.26 -41.39 -3.51
N VAL A 8 5.76 -42.21 -4.43
CA VAL A 8 6.50 -42.72 -5.60
C VAL A 8 6.13 -41.90 -6.83
N ASN A 9 7.13 -41.35 -7.54
CA ASN A 9 6.96 -40.55 -8.75
C ASN A 9 6.00 -39.35 -8.60
N ALA A 10 5.85 -38.80 -7.39
CA ALA A 10 5.00 -37.64 -7.17
C ALA A 10 5.61 -36.38 -7.79
N SER A 11 4.75 -35.64 -8.49
CA SER A 11 5.05 -34.35 -9.10
C SER A 11 4.52 -33.21 -8.24
N TRP A 12 5.26 -32.10 -8.17
CA TRP A 12 4.91 -30.94 -7.35
C TRP A 12 4.54 -29.73 -8.21
N ILE A 13 3.41 -29.11 -7.89
CA ILE A 13 2.97 -27.84 -8.49
C ILE A 13 2.83 -26.83 -7.36
N THR A 14 3.38 -25.63 -7.54
CA THR A 14 3.27 -24.52 -6.57
C THR A 14 2.16 -23.56 -6.96
N PHE A 15 1.51 -22.97 -5.95
CA PHE A 15 0.42 -22.02 -6.12
C PHE A 15 0.64 -20.84 -5.18
N GLY A 16 0.38 -19.63 -5.67
CA GLY A 16 0.39 -18.43 -4.85
C GLY A 16 -0.30 -17.25 -5.50
N GLY A 17 -0.67 -16.28 -4.67
CA GLY A 17 -1.23 -14.99 -5.07
C GLY A 17 -0.34 -13.84 -4.62
N SER A 18 -0.30 -12.73 -5.37
CA SER A 18 0.52 -11.56 -5.05
C SER A 18 2.00 -11.95 -4.92
N TYR A 19 2.72 -11.51 -3.88
CA TYR A 19 4.10 -11.89 -3.61
C TYR A 19 4.32 -13.42 -3.60
N SER A 20 3.42 -14.19 -2.99
CA SER A 20 3.53 -15.67 -3.00
C SER A 20 3.32 -16.27 -4.40
N GLY A 21 2.62 -15.55 -5.28
CA GLY A 21 2.52 -15.88 -6.70
C GLY A 21 3.87 -15.69 -7.40
N ALA A 22 4.55 -14.57 -7.15
CA ALA A 22 5.90 -14.34 -7.66
C ALA A 22 6.86 -15.42 -7.14
N LEU A 23 6.83 -15.74 -5.84
CA LEU A 23 7.60 -16.85 -5.26
C LEU A 23 7.31 -18.20 -5.91
N SER A 24 6.03 -18.50 -6.20
CA SER A 24 5.66 -19.78 -6.83
C SER A 24 6.27 -19.90 -8.23
N LEU A 25 6.21 -18.81 -9.01
CA LEU A 25 6.81 -18.71 -10.33
C LEU A 25 8.35 -18.81 -10.25
N TRP A 26 8.99 -18.00 -9.41
CA TRP A 26 10.44 -18.01 -9.23
C TRP A 26 10.96 -19.36 -8.71
N ALA A 27 10.26 -20.00 -7.77
CA ALA A 27 10.64 -21.33 -7.29
C ALA A 27 10.64 -22.36 -8.43
N ARG A 28 9.63 -22.31 -9.31
CA ARG A 28 9.58 -23.18 -10.50
C ARG A 28 10.70 -22.88 -11.49
N GLN A 29 11.03 -21.61 -11.71
CA GLN A 29 12.13 -21.20 -12.59
C GLN A 29 13.49 -21.70 -12.05
N GLN A 30 13.73 -21.54 -10.75
CA GLN A 30 15.01 -21.86 -10.13
C GLN A 30 15.20 -23.36 -9.85
N HIS A 31 14.11 -24.10 -9.65
CA HIS A 31 14.13 -25.53 -9.32
C HIS A 31 13.24 -26.38 -10.24
N PRO A 32 13.48 -26.37 -11.57
CA PRO A 32 12.71 -27.15 -12.54
C PRO A 32 12.78 -28.67 -12.31
N GLU A 33 13.82 -29.15 -11.64
CA GLU A 33 14.03 -30.54 -11.27
C GLU A 33 13.16 -31.00 -10.09
N LEU A 34 12.66 -30.06 -9.28
CA LEU A 34 11.83 -30.34 -8.10
C LEU A 34 10.35 -30.02 -8.34
N ILE A 35 10.07 -28.96 -9.10
CA ILE A 35 8.73 -28.41 -9.30
C ILE A 35 8.40 -28.55 -10.78
N VAL A 36 7.31 -29.25 -11.12
CA VAL A 36 6.94 -29.49 -12.51
C VAL A 36 6.15 -28.33 -13.12
N GLY A 37 5.42 -27.57 -12.30
CA GLY A 37 4.66 -26.40 -12.72
C GLY A 37 4.37 -25.42 -11.59
N ALA A 38 3.93 -24.21 -11.94
CA ALA A 38 3.54 -23.19 -10.98
C ALA A 38 2.34 -22.38 -11.50
N VAL A 39 1.53 -21.87 -10.57
CA VAL A 39 0.46 -20.91 -10.82
C VAL A 39 0.68 -19.70 -9.91
N GLY A 40 1.04 -18.56 -10.50
CA GLY A 40 1.14 -17.27 -9.82
C GLY A 40 0.00 -16.36 -10.23
N SER A 41 -0.97 -16.15 -9.35
CA SER A 41 -2.09 -15.23 -9.59
C SER A 41 -1.71 -13.81 -9.15
N SER A 42 -1.95 -12.80 -9.99
CA SER A 42 -1.61 -11.40 -9.71
C SER A 42 -0.18 -11.22 -9.19
N ALA A 43 0.77 -11.95 -9.77
CA ALA A 43 2.15 -12.02 -9.31
C ALA A 43 2.97 -10.82 -9.84
N PRO A 44 3.42 -9.89 -8.98
CA PRO A 44 4.33 -8.82 -9.41
C PRO A 44 5.73 -9.41 -9.56
N VAL A 45 6.05 -9.92 -10.75
CA VAL A 45 7.38 -10.46 -11.06
C VAL A 45 8.37 -9.38 -11.49
N GLU A 46 7.87 -8.21 -11.89
CA GLU A 46 8.67 -7.03 -12.23
C GLU A 46 8.82 -6.15 -10.99
N ALA A 47 9.95 -6.28 -10.28
CA ALA A 47 10.32 -5.39 -9.18
C ALA A 47 10.54 -3.95 -9.69
N GLU A 48 9.88 -2.96 -9.10
CA GLU A 48 9.96 -1.55 -9.52
C GLU A 48 10.18 -0.69 -8.29
N VAL A 49 11.27 0.09 -8.23
CA VAL A 49 11.59 0.94 -7.07
C VAL A 49 10.45 1.93 -6.82
N ASP A 50 10.11 2.70 -7.84
CA ASP A 50 9.06 3.72 -7.81
C ASP A 50 7.85 3.24 -8.63
N PHE A 51 6.84 2.73 -7.93
CA PHE A 51 5.69 2.08 -8.55
C PHE A 51 4.45 2.96 -8.61
N TRP A 52 4.62 4.19 -9.10
CA TRP A 52 3.53 5.17 -9.29
C TRP A 52 2.38 4.67 -10.18
N LYS A 53 2.65 3.73 -11.11
CA LYS A 53 1.61 3.14 -11.98
C LYS A 53 0.53 2.41 -11.18
N TYR A 54 0.83 1.96 -9.97
CA TYR A 54 -0.17 1.40 -9.07
C TYR A 54 -1.31 2.39 -8.83
N MET A 55 -0.98 3.67 -8.59
CA MET A 55 -1.98 4.72 -8.38
C MET A 55 -2.81 5.02 -9.61
N GLN A 56 -2.24 4.88 -10.82
CA GLN A 56 -3.01 4.99 -12.06
C GLN A 56 -4.05 3.89 -12.18
N VAL A 57 -3.71 2.65 -11.82
CA VAL A 57 -4.68 1.54 -11.82
C VAL A 57 -5.80 1.79 -10.81
N VAL A 58 -5.48 2.34 -9.63
CA VAL A 58 -6.50 2.73 -8.64
C VAL A 58 -7.44 3.79 -9.22
N GLU A 59 -6.89 4.83 -9.82
CA GLU A 59 -7.66 5.88 -10.48
C GLU A 59 -8.55 5.33 -11.61
N ASP A 60 -7.97 4.57 -12.54
CA ASP A 60 -8.68 4.01 -13.69
C ASP A 60 -9.81 3.08 -13.26
N SER A 61 -9.60 2.33 -12.17
CA SER A 61 -10.63 1.44 -11.59
C SER A 61 -11.81 2.24 -11.03
N LEU A 62 -11.53 3.32 -10.28
CA LEU A 62 -12.56 4.20 -9.75
C LEU A 62 -13.30 4.92 -10.89
N ARG A 63 -12.58 5.45 -11.89
CA ARG A 63 -13.17 6.12 -13.05
C ARG A 63 -14.04 5.18 -13.88
N SER A 64 -13.59 3.95 -14.10
CA SER A 64 -14.33 2.92 -14.83
C SER A 64 -15.64 2.55 -14.14
N TYR A 65 -15.67 2.59 -12.80
CA TYR A 65 -16.89 2.38 -12.02
C TYR A 65 -17.79 3.63 -12.01
N SER A 66 -17.23 4.79 -11.71
CA SER A 66 -17.93 6.07 -11.68
C SER A 66 -16.96 7.23 -11.85
N ASN A 67 -17.05 7.95 -12.96
CA ASN A 67 -16.22 9.13 -13.18
C ASN A 67 -16.49 10.22 -12.14
N ASP A 68 -17.74 10.38 -11.67
CA ASP A 68 -18.08 11.34 -10.62
C ASP A 68 -17.43 10.98 -9.28
N CYS A 69 -17.31 9.68 -8.97
CA CYS A 69 -16.60 9.21 -7.79
C CYS A 69 -15.13 9.64 -7.84
N ALA A 70 -14.43 9.28 -8.92
CA ALA A 70 -13.02 9.63 -9.10
C ALA A 70 -12.78 11.15 -9.10
N GLU A 71 -13.69 11.92 -9.72
CA GLU A 71 -13.59 13.38 -9.73
C GLU A 71 -13.84 13.99 -8.33
N ASN A 72 -14.76 13.43 -7.55
CA ASN A 72 -14.97 13.84 -6.17
C ASN A 72 -13.75 13.49 -5.29
N VAL A 73 -13.07 12.37 -5.53
CA VAL A 73 -11.78 12.08 -4.87
C VAL A 73 -10.76 13.17 -5.21
N ARG A 74 -10.61 13.50 -6.51
CA ARG A 74 -9.69 14.55 -6.98
C ARG A 74 -9.94 15.90 -6.32
N ILE A 75 -11.19 16.33 -6.26
CA ILE A 75 -11.57 17.60 -5.63
C ILE A 75 -11.28 17.57 -4.12
N GLY A 76 -11.63 16.48 -3.43
CA GLY A 76 -11.36 16.33 -2.00
C GLY A 76 -9.86 16.38 -1.68
N PHE A 77 -9.03 15.68 -2.46
CA PHE A 77 -7.57 15.72 -2.29
C PHE A 77 -7.00 17.11 -2.57
N ALA A 78 -7.48 17.80 -3.61
CA ALA A 78 -7.06 19.18 -3.89
C ALA A 78 -7.39 20.12 -2.71
N GLN A 79 -8.60 20.03 -2.14
CA GLN A 79 -8.98 20.80 -0.95
C GLN A 79 -8.08 20.48 0.25
N MET A 80 -7.79 19.20 0.48
CA MET A 80 -6.92 18.76 1.56
C MET A 80 -5.48 19.27 1.39
N ILE A 81 -4.97 19.32 0.16
CA ILE A 81 -3.66 19.89 -0.19
C ILE A 81 -3.64 21.40 0.10
N ASP A 82 -4.66 22.13 -0.34
CA ASP A 82 -4.74 23.58 -0.12
C ASP A 82 -4.78 23.91 1.37
N MET A 83 -5.56 23.16 2.16
CA MET A 83 -5.69 23.37 3.61
C MET A 83 -4.39 23.08 4.37
N MET A 84 -3.62 22.08 3.95
CA MET A 84 -2.34 21.71 4.59
C MET A 84 -1.33 22.87 4.63
N ASN A 85 -1.41 23.79 3.66
CA ASN A 85 -0.49 24.93 3.53
C ASN A 85 -0.65 26.00 4.62
N THR A 86 -1.72 25.94 5.43
CA THR A 86 -2.01 26.95 6.46
C THR A 86 -2.20 26.30 7.82
N GLU A 87 -1.88 27.02 8.90
CA GLU A 87 -2.08 26.52 10.27
C GLU A 87 -3.55 26.25 10.56
N LEU A 88 -4.43 27.20 10.25
CA LEU A 88 -5.88 27.04 10.37
C LEU A 88 -6.41 25.84 9.57
N GLY A 89 -5.94 25.65 8.33
CA GLY A 89 -6.35 24.51 7.53
C GLY A 89 -5.88 23.18 8.11
N ARG A 90 -4.67 23.12 8.70
CA ARG A 90 -4.21 21.93 9.43
C ARG A 90 -5.01 21.65 10.69
N GLU A 91 -5.44 22.67 11.42
CA GLU A 91 -6.36 22.51 12.57
C GLU A 91 -7.72 21.95 12.11
N GLN A 92 -8.28 22.50 11.03
CA GLN A 92 -9.53 22.00 10.46
C GLN A 92 -9.42 20.55 9.96
N LEU A 93 -8.29 20.19 9.33
CA LEU A 93 -8.02 18.80 8.94
C LEU A 93 -7.87 17.88 10.17
N THR A 94 -7.22 18.37 11.23
CA THR A 94 -7.07 17.65 12.50
C THR A 94 -8.43 17.30 13.09
N GLU A 95 -9.34 18.28 13.17
CA GLU A 95 -10.69 18.07 13.68
C GLU A 95 -11.51 17.14 12.79
N LEU A 96 -11.50 17.39 11.48
CA LEU A 96 -12.31 16.63 10.52
C LEU A 96 -11.90 15.15 10.50
N PHE A 97 -10.61 14.87 10.33
CA PHE A 97 -10.09 13.50 10.25
C PHE A 97 -9.85 12.86 11.63
N LYS A 98 -10.10 13.59 12.73
CA LYS A 98 -9.78 13.14 14.09
C LYS A 98 -8.35 12.61 14.19
N LEU A 99 -7.40 13.46 13.79
CA LEU A 99 -6.00 13.05 13.76
C LEU A 99 -5.48 12.80 15.18
N ASP A 100 -4.78 11.69 15.36
CA ASP A 100 -4.10 11.36 16.60
C ASP A 100 -2.65 10.93 16.27
N PRO A 101 -1.64 11.73 16.62
CA PRO A 101 -1.73 13.02 17.30
C PRO A 101 -2.21 14.19 16.39
N PRO A 102 -2.82 15.24 16.98
CA PRO A 102 -3.06 16.51 16.30
C PRO A 102 -1.80 17.06 15.61
N PHE A 103 -1.94 17.70 14.45
CA PHE A 103 -0.77 18.30 13.76
C PHE A 103 -0.04 19.34 14.61
N SER A 104 -0.75 20.05 15.49
CA SER A 104 -0.15 21.02 16.42
C SER A 104 0.74 20.39 17.49
N ASN A 105 0.57 19.10 17.76
CA ASN A 105 1.40 18.34 18.70
C ASN A 105 2.65 17.76 18.03
N LEU A 106 2.68 17.74 16.69
CA LEU A 106 3.83 17.28 15.93
C LEU A 106 4.79 18.44 15.65
N SER A 107 6.09 18.14 15.68
CA SER A 107 7.08 18.97 14.97
C SER A 107 6.96 18.69 13.49
N LEU A 108 5.89 19.19 12.87
CA LEU A 108 5.41 18.76 11.56
C LEU A 108 6.52 18.75 10.50
N THR A 109 6.91 17.55 10.07
CA THR A 109 7.89 17.37 9.02
C THR A 109 7.22 17.16 7.66
N TYR A 110 8.02 17.22 6.60
CA TYR A 110 7.55 16.82 5.27
C TYR A 110 7.04 15.37 5.27
N ASN A 111 7.74 14.45 5.94
CA ASN A 111 7.33 13.04 5.98
C ASN A 111 6.00 12.83 6.71
N ASP A 112 5.70 13.59 7.77
CA ASP A 112 4.39 13.51 8.45
C ASP A 112 3.24 13.90 7.51
N ILE A 113 3.45 14.95 6.71
CA ILE A 113 2.46 15.41 5.74
C ILE A 113 2.23 14.35 4.65
N GLN A 114 3.29 13.79 4.06
CA GLN A 114 3.15 12.78 3.01
C GLN A 114 2.62 11.45 3.58
N ASN A 115 2.97 11.11 4.82
CA ASN A 115 2.44 9.95 5.53
C ASN A 115 0.92 10.07 5.70
N PHE A 116 0.44 11.23 6.17
CA PHE A 116 -1.00 11.49 6.26
C PHE A 116 -1.72 11.30 4.93
N TYR A 117 -1.20 11.86 3.84
CA TYR A 117 -1.80 11.65 2.52
C TYR A 117 -1.85 10.17 2.13
N SER A 118 -0.79 9.41 2.46
CA SER A 118 -0.74 7.98 2.20
C SER A 118 -1.74 7.16 3.01
N THR A 119 -1.98 7.52 4.27
CA THR A 119 -3.06 6.95 5.08
C THR A 119 -4.41 7.16 4.39
N ILE A 120 -4.67 8.37 3.89
CA ILE A 120 -5.96 8.69 3.28
C ILE A 120 -6.16 7.98 1.94
N TYR A 121 -5.18 8.01 1.02
CA TYR A 121 -5.35 7.31 -0.26
C TYR A 121 -5.30 5.78 -0.10
N GLY A 122 -4.65 5.26 0.96
CA GLY A 122 -4.55 3.83 1.25
C GLY A 122 -5.91 3.16 1.38
N ASN A 123 -6.92 3.90 1.86
CA ASN A 123 -8.32 3.47 1.89
C ASN A 123 -8.86 3.12 0.49
N PHE A 124 -8.53 3.92 -0.52
CA PHE A 124 -8.94 3.67 -1.90
C PHE A 124 -8.12 2.54 -2.55
N GLN A 125 -6.84 2.43 -2.21
CA GLN A 125 -6.01 1.30 -2.65
C GLN A 125 -6.61 -0.02 -2.15
N GLY A 126 -6.93 -0.12 -0.87
CA GLY A 126 -7.56 -1.31 -0.28
C GLY A 126 -8.91 -1.63 -0.94
N ALA A 127 -9.76 -0.61 -1.11
CA ALA A 127 -11.06 -0.79 -1.74
C ALA A 127 -10.98 -1.26 -3.19
N VAL A 128 -10.01 -0.78 -3.97
CA VAL A 128 -9.78 -1.25 -5.36
C VAL A 128 -9.16 -2.64 -5.37
N GLN A 129 -8.12 -2.87 -4.56
CA GLN A 129 -7.33 -4.11 -4.55
C GLN A 129 -8.18 -5.36 -4.27
N TYR A 130 -9.19 -5.22 -3.40
CA TYR A 130 -10.03 -6.33 -2.95
C TYR A 130 -11.49 -6.17 -3.38
N SER A 131 -11.77 -5.30 -4.36
CA SER A 131 -13.15 -5.05 -4.83
C SER A 131 -13.75 -6.32 -5.43
N GLY A 132 -14.85 -6.79 -4.85
CA GLY A 132 -15.56 -7.99 -5.31
C GLY A 132 -14.98 -9.31 -4.78
N ASP A 133 -14.01 -9.25 -3.87
CA ASP A 133 -13.54 -10.44 -3.16
C ASP A 133 -14.66 -11.01 -2.30
N ASN A 134 -14.98 -12.29 -2.50
CA ASN A 134 -16.03 -12.98 -1.75
C ASN A 134 -15.51 -13.61 -0.44
N ALA A 135 -14.61 -12.91 0.26
CA ALA A 135 -13.99 -13.37 1.50
C ALA A 135 -13.86 -12.25 2.53
N GLY A 136 -13.98 -12.61 3.82
CA GLY A 136 -13.82 -11.66 4.92
C GLY A 136 -14.78 -10.46 4.83
N PRO A 137 -14.37 -9.28 5.34
CA PRO A 137 -15.16 -8.06 5.28
C PRO A 137 -15.51 -7.61 3.85
N TYR A 138 -14.63 -7.88 2.87
CA TYR A 138 -14.82 -7.51 1.47
C TYR A 138 -15.98 -8.25 0.78
N ALA A 139 -16.40 -9.40 1.31
CA ALA A 139 -17.53 -10.17 0.77
C ALA A 139 -18.86 -9.39 0.78
N THR A 140 -18.98 -8.41 1.68
CA THR A 140 -20.23 -7.68 1.91
C THR A 140 -20.09 -6.16 1.88
N GLY A 141 -18.89 -5.62 1.64
CA GLY A 141 -18.66 -4.18 1.63
C GLY A 141 -17.21 -3.82 1.30
N PHE A 142 -16.83 -2.56 1.58
CA PHE A 142 -15.45 -2.05 1.51
C PHE A 142 -14.79 -2.06 0.12
N GLY A 143 -15.51 -2.45 -0.92
CA GLY A 143 -15.03 -2.40 -2.30
C GLY A 143 -15.28 -1.04 -2.97
N ILE A 144 -14.97 -0.96 -4.26
CA ILE A 144 -15.22 0.22 -5.10
C ILE A 144 -16.67 0.73 -4.99
N PRO A 145 -17.73 -0.12 -5.02
CA PRO A 145 -19.11 0.36 -4.90
C PRO A 145 -19.38 1.16 -3.62
N ASP A 146 -18.77 0.78 -2.50
CA ASP A 146 -19.03 1.41 -1.21
C ASP A 146 -18.32 2.74 -1.05
N VAL A 147 -17.02 2.79 -1.36
CA VAL A 147 -16.26 4.05 -1.32
C VAL A 147 -16.84 5.04 -2.32
N CYS A 148 -17.25 4.58 -3.51
CA CYS A 148 -17.87 5.47 -4.48
C CYS A 148 -19.27 5.93 -4.07
N ARG A 149 -20.08 5.09 -3.42
CA ARG A 149 -21.38 5.52 -2.85
C ARG A 149 -21.20 6.64 -1.83
N ILE A 150 -20.13 6.61 -1.03
CA ILE A 150 -19.80 7.69 -0.09
C ILE A 150 -19.37 8.95 -0.87
N MET A 151 -18.43 8.79 -1.81
CA MET A 151 -17.88 9.94 -2.54
C MET A 151 -18.89 10.67 -3.42
N VAL A 152 -19.90 9.99 -3.99
CA VAL A 152 -20.94 10.61 -4.82
C VAL A 152 -22.15 11.13 -4.03
N ASN A 153 -22.13 11.01 -2.70
CA ASN A 153 -23.21 11.50 -1.87
C ASN A 153 -23.29 13.04 -1.94
N LYS A 154 -24.44 13.57 -2.35
CA LYS A 154 -24.68 15.00 -2.55
C LYS A 154 -24.95 15.77 -1.25
N ASP A 155 -25.20 15.07 -0.15
CA ASP A 155 -25.46 15.67 1.15
C ASP A 155 -24.16 16.09 1.88
N THR A 156 -23.00 15.74 1.34
CA THR A 156 -21.69 16.14 1.87
C THR A 156 -20.76 16.68 0.80
N ASP A 157 -19.92 17.63 1.18
CA ASP A 157 -18.81 18.07 0.35
C ASP A 157 -17.74 16.98 0.22
N GLN A 158 -16.86 17.13 -0.76
CA GLN A 158 -15.88 16.11 -1.15
C GLN A 158 -14.86 15.82 -0.04
N LEU A 159 -14.39 16.84 0.69
CA LEU A 159 -13.45 16.64 1.79
C LEU A 159 -14.10 15.88 2.95
N THR A 160 -15.33 16.22 3.33
CA THR A 160 -16.11 15.46 4.31
C THR A 160 -16.37 14.02 3.81
N SER A 161 -16.61 13.83 2.52
CA SER A 161 -16.76 12.48 1.95
C SER A 161 -15.47 11.65 2.04
N LEU A 162 -14.27 12.25 1.86
CA LEU A 162 -13.00 11.57 2.09
C LEU A 162 -12.87 11.07 3.54
N GLN A 163 -13.21 11.93 4.50
CA GLN A 163 -13.22 11.55 5.92
C GLN A 163 -14.18 10.38 6.17
N LYS A 164 -15.37 10.39 5.56
CA LYS A 164 -16.34 9.31 5.70
C LYS A 164 -15.83 8.00 5.09
N VAL A 165 -15.09 8.05 3.98
CA VAL A 165 -14.41 6.86 3.42
C VAL A 165 -13.37 6.35 4.41
N ASN A 166 -12.54 7.22 4.99
CA ASN A 166 -11.54 6.85 5.98
C ASN A 166 -12.16 6.16 7.21
N ALA A 167 -13.21 6.75 7.78
CA ALA A 167 -13.94 6.16 8.90
C ALA A 167 -14.64 4.85 8.53
N TYR A 168 -15.21 4.77 7.32
CA TYR A 168 -15.84 3.55 6.83
C TYR A 168 -14.83 2.42 6.70
N MET A 169 -13.67 2.66 6.07
CA MET A 169 -12.62 1.65 5.87
C MET A 169 -12.00 1.19 7.19
N ALA A 170 -11.78 2.09 8.15
CA ALA A 170 -11.32 1.73 9.50
C ALA A 170 -12.29 0.75 10.22
N GLY A 171 -13.58 0.82 9.91
CA GLY A 171 -14.59 -0.13 10.41
C GLY A 171 -14.29 -1.59 10.08
N MET A 172 -13.45 -1.88 9.09
CA MET A 172 -12.96 -3.22 8.79
C MET A 172 -12.18 -3.85 9.96
N TYR A 173 -11.55 -3.01 10.78
CA TYR A 173 -10.66 -3.41 11.87
C TYR A 173 -11.28 -3.22 13.26
N GLY A 174 -12.61 -3.01 13.33
CA GLY A 174 -13.35 -2.98 14.60
C GLY A 174 -13.96 -1.63 14.97
N GLY A 175 -13.70 -0.56 14.20
CA GLY A 175 -14.31 0.75 14.41
C GLY A 175 -13.42 1.90 13.94
N PHE A 176 -13.89 3.14 14.13
CA PHE A 176 -13.12 4.35 13.84
C PHE A 176 -13.08 5.25 15.06
N ASP A 177 -11.91 5.30 15.71
CA ASP A 177 -11.65 6.16 16.86
C ASP A 177 -10.94 7.45 16.40
N SER A 178 -9.81 7.29 15.71
CA SER A 178 -8.94 8.36 15.20
C SER A 178 -8.26 7.94 13.89
N THR A 179 -7.51 8.87 13.28
CA THR A 179 -6.64 8.60 12.13
C THR A 179 -5.19 8.84 12.50
N ASP A 180 -4.36 7.81 12.33
CA ASP A 180 -2.91 7.94 12.53
C ASP A 180 -2.26 8.74 11.39
N ASN A 181 -1.41 9.70 11.75
CA ASN A 181 -0.72 10.58 10.80
C ASN A 181 0.77 10.77 11.14
N SER A 182 1.23 10.36 12.31
CA SER A 182 2.61 10.52 12.75
C SER A 182 3.56 9.59 11.99
N TYR A 183 4.51 10.17 11.25
CA TYR A 183 5.55 9.38 10.59
C TYR A 183 6.48 8.73 11.62
N SER A 184 6.81 9.42 12.71
CA SER A 184 7.66 8.84 13.75
C SER A 184 7.03 7.61 14.40
N ASP A 185 5.72 7.64 14.63
CA ASP A 185 5.03 6.52 15.29
C ASP A 185 4.99 5.30 14.35
N MET A 186 4.81 5.53 13.04
CA MET A 186 4.97 4.49 12.01
C MET A 186 6.39 3.89 12.01
N ILE A 187 7.43 4.73 12.10
CA ILE A 187 8.82 4.23 12.16
C ILE A 187 9.06 3.42 13.42
N ASP A 188 8.59 3.89 14.58
CA ASP A 188 8.76 3.18 15.84
C ASP A 188 8.02 1.84 15.83
N TYR A 189 6.83 1.78 15.25
CA TYR A 189 6.11 0.53 14.99
C TYR A 189 6.92 -0.44 14.12
N LEU A 190 7.47 0.03 12.99
CA LEU A 190 8.26 -0.81 12.07
C LEU A 190 9.62 -1.24 12.65
N ARG A 191 10.13 -0.54 13.68
CA ARG A 191 11.36 -0.92 14.38
C ARG A 191 11.17 -2.07 15.37
N ILE A 192 9.94 -2.45 15.72
CA ILE A 192 9.68 -3.55 16.64
C ILE A 192 10.16 -4.86 16.00
N THR A 193 11.20 -5.47 16.60
CA THR A 193 11.81 -6.72 16.12
C THR A 193 11.24 -7.97 16.77
N GLU A 194 10.35 -7.81 17.74
CA GLU A 194 9.76 -8.92 18.48
C GLU A 194 8.62 -9.54 17.69
N PHE A 195 8.51 -10.87 17.73
CA PHE A 195 7.29 -11.54 17.28
C PHE A 195 6.23 -11.34 18.38
N GLY A 196 5.34 -10.38 18.16
CA GLY A 196 4.28 -10.08 19.12
C GLY A 196 3.35 -11.27 19.34
N ASN A 197 2.91 -11.45 20.59
CA ASN A 197 1.76 -12.33 20.90
C ASN A 197 0.43 -11.56 20.81
N ASP A 198 0.48 -10.27 20.48
CA ASP A 198 -0.68 -9.41 20.28
C ASP A 198 -1.27 -9.68 18.89
N PRO A 199 -2.53 -10.14 18.79
CA PRO A 199 -3.18 -10.35 17.50
C PRO A 199 -3.35 -9.07 16.66
N PHE A 200 -3.19 -7.88 17.26
CA PHE A 200 -3.25 -6.59 16.58
C PHE A 200 -1.87 -6.09 16.12
N PHE A 201 -0.79 -6.77 16.49
CA PHE A 201 0.56 -6.45 16.01
C PHE A 201 0.89 -7.25 14.74
N ASP A 202 0.95 -6.57 13.60
CA ASP A 202 1.35 -7.19 12.33
C ASP A 202 2.89 -7.26 12.22
N SER A 203 3.47 -8.32 12.78
CA SER A 203 4.89 -8.65 12.58
C SER A 203 5.29 -8.84 11.11
N GLY A 204 4.31 -9.08 10.23
CA GLY A 204 4.48 -9.15 8.78
C GLY A 204 4.83 -7.79 8.17
N ALA A 205 4.31 -6.69 8.72
CA ALA A 205 4.55 -5.34 8.21
C ALA A 205 6.05 -5.01 8.17
N ARG A 206 6.79 -5.20 9.28
CA ARG A 206 8.24 -4.98 9.31
C ARG A 206 8.97 -5.86 8.29
N SER A 207 8.60 -7.14 8.21
CA SER A 207 9.27 -8.09 7.31
C SER A 207 9.03 -7.72 5.85
N TRP A 208 7.82 -7.31 5.50
CA TRP A 208 7.49 -6.82 4.17
C TRP A 208 8.19 -5.51 3.83
N THR A 209 8.24 -4.56 4.77
CA THR A 209 9.03 -3.32 4.63
C THR A 209 10.51 -3.63 4.38
N TRP A 210 11.07 -4.63 5.07
CA TRP A 210 12.44 -5.05 4.80
C TRP A 210 12.61 -5.54 3.35
N GLN A 211 11.75 -6.46 2.90
CA GLN A 211 11.83 -6.99 1.53
C GLN A 211 11.64 -5.93 0.45
N THR A 212 10.76 -4.95 0.67
CA THR A 212 10.59 -3.83 -0.27
C THR A 212 11.82 -2.92 -0.29
N CYS A 213 12.46 -2.67 0.86
CA CYS A 213 13.72 -1.91 0.95
C CYS A 213 14.96 -2.66 0.41
N THR A 214 14.95 -3.99 0.38
CA THR A 214 16.16 -4.77 0.04
C THR A 214 16.05 -5.65 -1.19
N GLU A 215 14.86 -5.86 -1.75
CA GLU A 215 14.67 -6.80 -2.87
C GLU A 215 13.72 -6.27 -3.93
N PHE A 216 12.58 -5.67 -3.55
CA PHE A 216 11.46 -5.53 -4.49
C PHE A 216 11.06 -4.10 -4.84
N GLY A 217 11.32 -3.13 -3.97
CA GLY A 217 10.71 -1.81 -4.10
C GLY A 217 9.21 -1.93 -3.91
N TYR A 218 8.44 -1.71 -4.97
CA TYR A 218 6.98 -1.60 -4.94
C TYR A 218 6.48 -0.42 -4.12
N PHE A 219 7.26 0.66 -4.05
CA PHE A 219 6.81 1.87 -3.37
C PHE A 219 5.72 2.54 -4.19
N GLN A 220 4.51 2.57 -3.64
CA GLN A 220 3.32 3.05 -4.33
C GLN A 220 3.24 4.57 -4.19
N THR A 221 4.03 5.27 -4.98
CA THR A 221 4.12 6.73 -4.96
C THR A 221 3.01 7.38 -5.79
N THR A 222 2.97 8.71 -5.75
CA THR A 222 2.17 9.56 -6.63
C THR A 222 3.04 10.35 -7.61
N ASP A 223 4.23 9.84 -7.92
CA ASP A 223 5.22 10.51 -8.80
C ASP A 223 4.85 10.44 -10.30
N GLY A 224 3.76 9.75 -10.65
CA GLY A 224 3.23 9.61 -12.02
C GLY A 224 2.72 10.91 -12.66
N GLY A 225 2.79 12.04 -11.95
CA GLY A 225 2.45 13.37 -12.41
C GLY A 225 1.27 14.01 -11.66
N PRO A 226 1.06 15.33 -11.81
CA PRO A 226 0.14 16.11 -10.98
C PRO A 226 -1.34 15.88 -11.30
N ASN A 227 -1.64 15.17 -12.39
CA ASN A 227 -3.01 15.02 -12.89
C ASN A 227 -3.78 13.85 -12.27
N GLY A 228 -3.11 13.02 -11.45
CA GLY A 228 -3.77 11.91 -10.79
C GLY A 228 -4.81 12.37 -9.77
N ILE A 229 -5.81 11.54 -9.48
CA ILE A 229 -6.89 11.90 -8.53
C ILE A 229 -6.41 12.13 -7.09
N PHE A 230 -5.19 11.69 -6.74
CA PHE A 230 -4.61 11.91 -5.41
C PHE A 230 -3.65 13.12 -5.37
N GLY A 231 -3.39 13.78 -6.51
CA GLY A 231 -2.33 14.78 -6.66
C GLY A 231 -0.92 14.15 -6.62
N SER A 232 0.11 14.99 -6.46
CA SER A 232 1.52 14.55 -6.28
C SER A 232 1.94 14.77 -4.83
N VAL A 233 1.36 13.96 -3.94
CA VAL A 233 1.36 14.16 -2.48
C VAL A 233 2.21 13.15 -1.72
N THR A 234 2.73 12.12 -2.37
CA THR A 234 3.60 11.13 -1.75
C THR A 234 4.69 10.72 -2.74
N PRO A 235 5.90 11.30 -2.60
CA PRO A 235 7.03 10.98 -3.46
C PRO A 235 7.79 9.74 -2.98
N LEU A 236 8.63 9.20 -3.85
CA LEU A 236 9.56 8.11 -3.53
C LEU A 236 10.41 8.39 -2.28
N SER A 237 10.77 9.66 -2.03
CA SER A 237 11.61 10.02 -0.88
C SER A 237 10.99 9.65 0.47
N LEU A 238 9.66 9.61 0.60
CA LEU A 238 9.01 9.15 1.84
C LEU A 238 9.44 7.70 2.16
N TYR A 239 9.38 6.83 1.16
CA TYR A 239 9.71 5.41 1.30
C TYR A 239 11.20 5.18 1.49
N ILE A 240 12.07 5.92 0.78
CA ILE A 240 13.52 5.85 1.00
C ILE A 240 13.89 6.32 2.41
N ASN A 241 13.26 7.39 2.90
CA ASN A 241 13.45 7.84 4.28
C ASN A 241 13.00 6.75 5.26
N MET A 242 11.87 6.10 5.02
CA MET A 242 11.39 4.98 5.85
C MET A 242 12.40 3.83 5.89
N CYS A 243 12.97 3.43 4.75
CA CYS A 243 14.01 2.40 4.72
C CYS A 243 15.22 2.78 5.59
N ARG A 244 15.68 4.03 5.49
CA ARG A 244 16.81 4.54 6.28
C ARG A 244 16.50 4.61 7.76
N ASP A 245 15.30 5.06 8.10
CA ASP A 245 14.90 5.31 9.48
C ASP A 245 14.57 4.01 10.21
N VAL A 246 13.98 3.01 9.54
CA VAL A 246 13.70 1.70 10.17
C VAL A 246 14.96 0.83 10.26
N PHE A 247 15.75 0.73 9.19
CA PHE A 247 16.79 -0.30 9.06
C PHE A 247 18.23 0.22 9.15
N GLY A 248 18.43 1.53 9.04
CA GLY A 248 19.73 2.18 9.14
C GLY A 248 20.08 3.03 7.92
N GLN A 249 20.93 4.03 8.13
CA GLN A 249 21.20 5.08 7.14
C GLN A 249 21.84 4.58 5.83
N GLN A 250 22.40 3.37 5.82
CA GLN A 250 22.94 2.71 4.63
C GLN A 250 21.88 2.25 3.62
N PHE A 251 20.60 2.16 4.02
CA PHE A 251 19.49 1.78 3.13
C PHE A 251 18.96 2.99 2.36
N ASP A 252 19.86 3.74 1.73
CA ASP A 252 19.54 4.93 0.94
C ASP A 252 19.07 4.58 -0.48
N ALA A 253 18.79 5.61 -1.29
CA ALA A 253 18.27 5.44 -2.66
C ALA A 253 19.21 4.61 -3.56
N ASP A 254 20.53 4.76 -3.40
CA ASP A 254 21.52 4.04 -4.20
C ASP A 254 21.53 2.56 -3.82
N TYR A 255 21.54 2.26 -2.52
CA TYR A 255 21.43 0.89 -2.03
C TYR A 255 20.15 0.22 -2.53
N VAL A 256 18.99 0.86 -2.30
CA VAL A 256 17.68 0.33 -2.66
C VAL A 256 17.64 0.05 -4.17
N THR A 257 18.00 1.04 -4.99
CA THR A 257 17.99 0.87 -6.46
C THR A 257 18.91 -0.26 -6.93
N ALA A 258 20.10 -0.39 -6.34
CA ALA A 258 21.01 -1.48 -6.68
C ALA A 258 20.45 -2.86 -6.27
N ALA A 259 19.80 -2.94 -5.12
CA ALA A 259 19.22 -4.17 -4.61
C ALA A 259 18.05 -4.65 -5.47
N ILE A 260 17.13 -3.75 -5.85
CA ILE A 260 16.03 -4.07 -6.78
C ILE A 260 16.56 -4.52 -8.14
N ARG A 261 17.59 -3.84 -8.67
CA ARG A 261 18.24 -4.28 -9.92
C ARG A 261 18.82 -5.69 -9.78
N SER A 262 19.47 -6.00 -8.66
CA SER A 262 19.99 -7.35 -8.41
C SER A 262 18.89 -8.42 -8.41
N THR A 263 17.71 -8.10 -7.86
CA THR A 263 16.54 -9.00 -7.90
C THR A 263 16.06 -9.22 -9.33
N LEU A 264 15.94 -8.15 -10.12
CA LEU A 264 15.57 -8.25 -11.54
C LEU A 264 16.60 -9.03 -12.36
N ASP A 265 17.89 -8.82 -12.13
CA ASP A 265 18.96 -9.55 -12.82
C ASP A 265 18.93 -11.04 -12.48
N TYR A 266 18.56 -11.39 -11.24
CA TYR A 266 18.48 -12.77 -10.78
C TYR A 266 17.23 -13.50 -11.28
N TYR A 267 16.06 -12.85 -11.22
CA TYR A 267 14.78 -13.48 -11.57
C TYR A 267 14.29 -13.18 -12.99
N GLY A 268 14.84 -12.17 -13.65
CA GLY A 268 14.56 -11.79 -15.03
C GLY A 268 13.42 -10.79 -15.23
N GLY A 269 12.69 -10.39 -14.18
CA GLY A 269 11.53 -9.51 -14.29
C GLY A 269 10.40 -10.09 -15.16
N ALA A 270 9.47 -9.26 -15.62
CA ALA A 270 8.37 -9.66 -16.50
C ALA A 270 8.84 -10.07 -17.90
N GLY A 271 9.94 -9.50 -18.40
CA GLY A 271 10.46 -9.76 -19.74
C GLY A 271 11.43 -10.94 -19.85
N GLY A 272 12.04 -11.34 -18.73
CA GLY A 272 13.11 -12.34 -18.68
C GLY A 272 12.79 -13.57 -17.84
N TYR A 273 11.54 -13.72 -17.38
CA TYR A 273 11.05 -14.94 -16.75
C TYR A 273 11.19 -16.14 -17.71
N LYS A 274 11.79 -17.24 -17.24
CA LYS A 274 12.15 -18.43 -18.05
C LYS A 274 11.48 -19.71 -17.57
#